data_AF-A0A7W2AF72-F1
#
_entry.id   AF-A0A7W2AF72-F1
#
_cell.length_a   1.000
_cell.length_b   1.000
_cell.length_c   1.000
_cell.angle_alpha   90.00
_cell.angle_beta   90.00
_cell.angle_gamma   90.00
#
_symmetry.space_group_name_H-M   'P 1'
#
loop_
_entity.id
_entity.type
_entity.pdbx_description
1 polymer ?
#
loop_
_entity_poly.entity_id
_entity_poly.type
_entity_poly.pdbx_seq_one_letter_code
_entity_poly.pdbx_strand_id
1 'polypeptide(L)'
;MGKIRSFTDVVQEHYYDEIFKGLADFIEENPSQLESRSNFVLEPDEASLVDFEVKWVTITSSPDNHLYFDVIVSAEIQIAEIVKRNRETDGLIQWFRISCN
;
A
#
# COMPACT_ATOMS: atom_id res chain seq x y z
N MET A 1 9.68 -17.32 26.06
CA MET A 1 10.43 -17.42 24.78
C MET A 1 10.27 -16.08 24.08
N GLY A 2 11.35 -15.29 24.00
CA GLY A 2 11.31 -14.00 23.30
C GLY A 2 11.16 -14.24 21.80
N LYS A 3 10.03 -13.85 21.22
CA LYS A 3 9.85 -13.84 19.77
C LYS A 3 10.89 -12.86 19.22
N ILE A 4 11.81 -13.31 18.37
CA ILE A 4 12.67 -12.41 17.61
C ILE A 4 11.71 -11.68 16.67
N ARG A 5 11.29 -10.47 17.05
CA ARG A 5 10.45 -9.62 16.20
C ARG A 5 11.38 -9.05 15.15
N SER A 6 11.09 -9.32 13.87
CA SER A 6 11.82 -8.64 12.80
C SER A 6 11.50 -7.16 12.89
N PHE A 7 12.41 -6.30 12.42
CA PHE A 7 12.11 -4.86 12.34
C PHE A 7 10.80 -4.60 11.57
N THR A 8 10.50 -5.45 10.59
CA THR A 8 9.23 -5.53 9.87
C THR A 8 8.01 -5.74 10.78
N ASP A 9 8.06 -6.67 11.73
CA ASP A 9 6.95 -6.91 12.68
C ASP A 9 6.72 -5.70 13.58
N VAL A 10 7.81 -5.03 14.01
CA VAL A 10 7.72 -3.83 14.86
C VAL A 10 7.13 -2.67 14.08
N VAL A 11 7.59 -2.45 12.84
CA VAL A 11 7.04 -1.40 11.97
C VAL A 11 5.56 -1.67 11.68
N GLN A 12 5.22 -2.92 11.35
CA GLN A 12 3.84 -3.29 11.10
C GLN A 12 2.98 -3.10 12.35
N GLU A 13 3.38 -3.55 13.54
CA GLU A 13 2.56 -3.42 14.75
C GLU A 13 2.39 -1.97 15.24
N HIS A 14 3.43 -1.14 15.12
CA HIS A 14 3.42 0.24 15.63
C HIS A 14 2.90 1.27 14.62
N TYR A 15 3.09 1.04 13.33
CA TYR A 15 2.73 2.00 12.27
C TYR A 15 1.65 1.43 11.33
N TYR A 16 0.97 0.32 11.70
CA TYR A 16 -0.08 -0.27 10.87
C TYR A 16 -1.11 0.78 10.45
N ASP A 17 -1.70 1.46 11.44
CA ASP A 17 -2.82 2.38 11.22
C ASP A 17 -2.40 3.60 10.38
N GLU A 18 -1.19 4.12 10.60
CA GLU A 18 -0.66 5.26 9.85
C GLU A 18 -0.37 4.88 8.39
N ILE A 19 0.25 3.71 8.18
CA ILE A 19 0.54 3.19 6.84
C ILE A 19 -0.76 2.85 6.12
N PHE A 20 -1.70 2.15 6.79
CA PHE A 20 -3.00 1.79 6.23
C PHE A 20 -3.73 3.04 5.79
N LYS A 21 -3.84 4.03 6.67
CA LYS A 21 -4.55 5.27 6.37
C LYS A 21 -3.89 6.04 5.22
N GLY A 22 -2.56 6.19 5.25
CA GLY A 22 -1.84 6.88 4.18
C GLY A 22 -1.96 6.19 2.83
N LEU A 23 -1.91 4.85 2.80
CA LEU A 23 -2.14 4.07 1.59
C LEU A 23 -3.59 4.18 1.12
N ALA A 24 -4.57 4.02 2.01
CA ALA A 24 -5.98 4.11 1.69
C ALA A 24 -6.32 5.49 1.10
N ASP A 25 -5.90 6.58 1.76
CA ASP A 25 -6.09 7.95 1.28
C ASP A 25 -5.45 8.12 -0.12
N PHE A 26 -4.21 7.66 -0.31
CA PHE A 26 -3.53 7.77 -1.61
C PHE A 26 -4.24 7.01 -2.73
N ILE A 27 -4.71 5.78 -2.45
CA ILE A 27 -5.40 4.90 -3.38
C ILE A 27 -6.77 5.46 -3.75
N GLU A 28 -7.54 5.91 -2.75
CA GLU A 28 -8.86 6.50 -2.95
C GLU A 28 -8.80 7.83 -3.73
N GLU A 29 -7.75 8.64 -3.50
CA GLU A 29 -7.56 9.90 -4.23
C GLU A 29 -7.02 9.71 -5.66
N ASN A 30 -6.33 8.61 -5.94
CA ASN A 30 -5.64 8.38 -7.22
C ASN A 30 -5.99 7.03 -7.88
N PRO A 31 -7.29 6.69 -8.06
CA PRO A 31 -7.68 5.39 -8.62
C PRO A 31 -7.12 5.18 -10.03
N SER A 32 -7.09 6.22 -10.85
CA SER A 32 -6.57 6.18 -12.23
C SER A 32 -5.04 6.08 -12.34
N GLN A 33 -4.28 6.30 -11.27
CA GLN A 33 -2.82 6.15 -11.25
C GLN A 33 -2.38 4.74 -10.85
N LEU A 34 -3.31 3.90 -10.39
CA LEU A 34 -3.02 2.51 -10.14
C LEU A 34 -2.68 1.84 -11.47
N GLU A 35 -1.67 0.95 -11.47
CA GLU A 35 -1.34 0.17 -12.65
C GLU A 35 -2.41 -0.92 -12.86
N SER A 36 -3.63 -0.51 -13.23
CA SER A 36 -4.76 -1.38 -13.48
C SER A 36 -4.63 -2.00 -14.87
N ARG A 37 -3.82 -3.07 -14.98
CA ARG A 37 -3.96 -4.03 -16.09
C ARG A 37 -5.03 -5.05 -15.73
N SER A 38 -6.26 -4.58 -15.50
CA SER A 38 -7.41 -5.47 -15.35
C SER A 38 -8.03 -5.74 -16.72
N ASN A 39 -8.54 -6.95 -16.90
CA ASN A 39 -9.32 -7.31 -18.09
C ASN A 39 -10.79 -6.85 -17.98
N PHE A 40 -11.25 -6.52 -16.77
CA PHE A 40 -12.63 -6.16 -16.46
C PHE A 40 -12.80 -4.68 -16.15
N VAL A 41 -11.78 -4.07 -15.54
CA VAL A 41 -11.74 -2.64 -15.21
C VAL A 41 -10.67 -1.97 -16.08
N LEU A 42 -11.10 -1.14 -17.02
CA LEU A 42 -10.19 -0.43 -17.93
C LEU A 42 -9.74 0.90 -17.32
N GLU A 43 -10.67 1.64 -16.73
CA GLU A 43 -10.44 2.90 -16.04
C GLU A 43 -11.17 2.86 -14.69
N PRO A 44 -10.48 2.57 -13.58
CA PRO A 44 -11.11 2.50 -12.27
C PRO A 44 -11.61 3.88 -11.84
N ASP A 45 -12.93 3.98 -11.58
CA ASP A 45 -13.56 5.17 -10.99
C ASP A 45 -13.37 5.22 -9.48
N GLU A 46 -13.31 4.04 -8.86
CA GLU A 46 -13.15 3.85 -7.42
C GLU A 46 -12.02 2.85 -7.16
N ALA A 47 -11.24 3.13 -6.12
CA ALA A 47 -10.25 2.19 -5.59
C ALA A 47 -10.29 2.22 -4.07
N SER A 48 -10.17 1.05 -3.45
CA SER A 48 -10.13 0.93 -1.99
C SER A 48 -9.05 -0.05 -1.57
N LEU A 49 -8.34 0.30 -0.50
CA LEU A 49 -7.37 -0.60 0.13
C LEU A 49 -8.13 -1.70 0.89
N VAL A 50 -7.82 -2.95 0.56
CA VAL A 50 -8.38 -4.13 1.25
C VAL A 50 -7.48 -4.51 2.42
N ASP A 51 -6.19 -4.69 2.15
CA ASP A 51 -5.18 -5.01 3.14
C ASP A 51 -3.79 -4.62 2.61
N PHE A 52 -2.79 -4.62 3.48
CA PHE A 52 -1.40 -4.50 3.07
C PHE A 52 -0.48 -5.34 3.93
N GLU A 53 0.62 -5.78 3.34
CA GLU A 53 1.66 -6.53 4.02
C GLU A 53 3.01 -5.83 3.83
N VAL A 54 3.73 -5.60 4.94
CA VAL A 54 5.09 -5.06 4.87
C VAL A 54 6.03 -6.17 4.41
N LYS A 55 6.60 -6.02 3.21
CA LYS A 55 7.53 -7.01 2.66
C LYS A 55 8.94 -6.78 3.20
N TRP A 56 9.47 -5.57 3.06
CA TRP A 56 10.83 -5.24 3.49
C TRP A 56 10.94 -3.83 4.02
N VAL A 57 11.88 -3.63 4.95
CA VAL A 57 12.25 -2.31 5.44
C VAL A 57 13.73 -2.11 5.16
N THR A 58 14.06 -1.03 4.45
CA THR A 58 15.43 -0.68 4.07
C THR A 58 15.84 0.52 4.90
N ILE A 59 16.90 0.37 5.69
CA ILE A 59 17.45 1.48 6.49
C ILE A 59 18.51 2.18 5.65
N THR A 60 18.31 3.47 5.40
CA THR A 60 19.26 4.34 4.72
C THR A 60 19.89 5.25 5.78
N SER A 61 21.12 4.93 6.18
CA SER A 61 21.89 5.76 7.13
C SER A 61 22.33 7.06 6.47
N SER A 62 21.99 8.20 7.07
CA SER A 62 22.55 9.51 6.71
C SER A 62 23.65 9.92 7.69
N PRO A 63 24.70 10.63 7.23
CA PRO A 63 25.75 11.15 8.11
C PRO A 63 25.26 12.09 9.22
N ASP A 64 24.04 12.65 9.12
CA ASP A 64 23.49 13.64 10.05
C ASP A 64 22.71 13.06 11.24
N ASN A 65 22.94 11.80 11.62
CA ASN A 65 22.33 11.18 12.82
C ASN A 65 20.79 11.03 12.75
N HIS A 66 20.21 11.21 11.56
CA HIS A 66 18.81 10.91 11.23
C HIS A 66 18.70 9.53 10.57
N LEU A 67 17.77 8.71 11.06
CA LEU A 67 17.50 7.39 10.52
C LEU A 67 16.43 7.51 9.44
N TYR A 68 16.83 7.50 8.17
CA TYR A 68 15.90 7.37 7.05
C TYR A 68 15.62 5.89 6.83
N PHE A 69 14.36 5.54 6.60
CA PHE A 69 14.02 4.18 6.22
C PHE A 69 12.92 4.18 5.18
N ASP A 70 13.05 3.28 4.22
CA ASP A 70 12.03 3.00 3.23
C ASP A 70 11.30 1.71 3.62
N VAL A 71 9.98 1.74 3.59
CA VAL A 71 9.12 0.58 3.80
C VAL A 71 8.53 0.17 2.46
N ILE A 72 8.83 -1.05 2.03
CA ILE A 72 8.22 -1.68 0.86
C ILE A 72 7.03 -2.49 1.33
N VAL A 73 5.85 -2.10 0.86
CA VAL A 73 4.58 -2.75 1.20
C VAL A 73 3.93 -3.31 -0.05
N SER A 74 3.30 -4.46 0.09
CA SER A 74 2.41 -5.03 -0.91
C SER A 74 0.98 -4.72 -0.48
N ALA A 75 0.28 -3.88 -1.25
CA ALA A 75 -1.10 -3.53 -0.98
C ALA A 75 -2.03 -4.34 -1.88
N GLU A 76 -3.06 -4.92 -1.28
CA GLU A 76 -4.20 -5.50 -1.97
C GLU A 76 -5.26 -4.43 -2.13
N ILE A 77 -5.60 -4.13 -3.37
CA ILE A 77 -6.49 -3.03 -3.72
C ILE A 77 -7.67 -3.61 -4.50
N GLN A 78 -8.86 -3.17 -4.14
CA GLN A 78 -10.07 -3.45 -4.91
C GLN A 78 -10.39 -2.22 -5.75
N ILE A 79 -10.47 -2.41 -7.06
CA ILE A 79 -10.92 -1.39 -8.00
C ILE A 79 -12.34 -1.68 -8.46
N ALA A 80 -13.09 -0.62 -8.73
CA ALA A 80 -14.41 -0.70 -9.30
C ALA A 80 -14.59 0.32 -10.42
N GLU A 81 -15.34 -0.10 -11.45
CA GLU A 81 -15.75 0.74 -12.57
C GLU A 81 -17.26 0.60 -12.77
N ILE A 82 -17.95 1.72 -13.03
CA ILE A 82 -19.40 1.70 -13.27
C ILE A 82 -19.66 1.80 -14.78
N VAL A 83 -19.76 0.64 -15.44
CA VAL A 83 -20.07 0.57 -16.87
C VAL A 83 -21.55 0.26 -17.08
N LYS A 84 -22.28 1.19 -17.70
CA LYS A 84 -23.67 0.99 -18.17
C LYS A 84 -24.64 0.39 -17.12
N ARG A 85 -24.53 0.85 -15.87
CA ARG A 85 -25.32 0.44 -14.68
C ARG A 85 -24.88 -0.89 -14.02
N ASN A 86 -23.85 -1.54 -14.52
CA ASN A 86 -23.20 -2.64 -13.81
C ASN A 86 -21.95 -2.11 -13.11
N ARG A 87 -21.76 -2.54 -11.86
CA ARG A 87 -20.52 -2.31 -11.11
C ARG A 87 -19.64 -3.51 -11.34
N GLU A 88 -18.60 -3.33 -12.15
CA GLU A 88 -17.55 -4.32 -12.31
C GLU A 88 -16.50 -4.04 -11.24
N THR A 89 -16.04 -5.08 -10.54
CA THR A 89 -15.00 -4.96 -9.53
C THR A 89 -13.90 -5.96 -9.81
N ASP A 90 -12.66 -5.54 -9.62
CA ASP A 90 -11.50 -6.44 -9.73
C ASP A 90 -10.52 -6.20 -8.59
N GLY A 91 -9.72 -7.22 -8.29
CA GLY A 91 -8.65 -7.14 -7.31
C GLY A 91 -7.30 -6.97 -8.00
N LEU A 92 -6.49 -6.04 -7.51
CA LEU A 92 -5.11 -5.88 -7.94
C LEU A 92 -4.16 -5.89 -6.73
N ILE A 93 -2.93 -6.30 -7.00
CA ILE A 93 -1.84 -6.26 -6.01
C ILE A 93 -0.82 -5.28 -6.55
N GLN A 94 -0.54 -4.23 -5.79
CA GLN A 94 0.46 -3.23 -6.16
C GLN A 94 1.44 -3.00 -5.03
N TRP A 95 2.71 -2.80 -5.41
CA TRP A 95 3.77 -2.57 -4.45
C TRP A 95 4.02 -1.07 -4.32
N PHE A 96 4.04 -0.59 -3.08
CA PHE A 96 4.32 0.79 -2.76
C PHE A 96 5.62 0.89 -2.00
N ARG A 97 6.36 1.96 -2.28
CA ARG A 97 7.51 2.38 -1.47
C ARG A 97 7.10 3.59 -0.66
N ILE A 98 7.13 3.44 0.65
CA ILE A 98 6.88 4.51 1.61
C ILE A 98 8.23 4.97 2.13
N SER A 99 8.60 6.22 1.85
CA SER A 99 9.81 6.82 2.39
C SER A 99 9.48 7.55 3.69
N CYS A 100 10.09 7.11 4.80
CA CYS A 100 9.95 7.76 6.11
C CYS A 100 11.19 8.64 6.37
N ASN A 101 10.95 9.93 6.54
CA ASN A 101 11.95 10.99 6.73
C ASN A 101 11.77 11.73 8.05
#